data_AF-A0A8J1JH92-F1
#
_entry.id   AF-A0A8J1JH92-F1
#
_cell.length_a   1.000
_cell.length_b   1.000
_cell.length_c   1.000
_cell.angle_alpha   90.00
_cell.angle_beta   90.00
_cell.angle_gamma   90.00
#
_symmetry.space_group_name_H-M   'P 1'
#
loop_
_entity.id
_entity.type
_entity.pdbx_description
1 polymer ?
#
loop_
_entity_poly.entity_id
_entity_poly.type
_entity_poly.pdbx_seq_one_letter_code
_entity_poly.pdbx_strand_id
1 'polypeptide(L)'
;MAEGEPPYAEEERVKDLILNNNSPQLRSNTWSPCFVSFLDSCLKKDPTERWSAKELLQHPFITGLPPTKTIRAEIKEHLRAQHNWPEKKSEGILYIWYNCTIVHGEAARVGLIIVALEIMNNLRGIFQPNMTF
;
A
#
# COMPACT_ATOMS: atom_id res chain seq x y z
N MET A 1 2.21 -3.77 -5.37
CA MET A 1 2.63 -2.80 -6.42
C MET A 1 1.43 -2.00 -6.95
N ALA A 2 0.52 -2.60 -7.72
CA ALA A 2 -0.65 -1.87 -8.22
C ALA A 2 -1.65 -1.51 -7.11
N GLU A 3 -1.99 -2.46 -6.24
CA GLU A 3 -3.03 -2.29 -5.20
C GLU A 3 -2.48 -2.27 -3.77
N GLY A 4 -1.17 -2.10 -3.62
CA GLY A 4 -0.49 -2.18 -2.31
C GLY A 4 -0.30 -3.61 -1.80
N GLU A 5 -1.36 -4.41 -1.78
CA GLU A 5 -1.38 -5.78 -1.24
C GLU A 5 -1.48 -6.85 -2.35
N PRO A 6 -1.02 -8.10 -2.11
CA PRO A 6 -1.27 -9.22 -3.01
C PRO A 6 -2.73 -9.72 -2.91
N PRO A 7 -3.22 -10.47 -3.91
CA PRO A 7 -4.49 -11.19 -3.78
C PRO A 7 -4.43 -12.16 -2.59
N TYR A 8 -5.54 -12.26 -1.84
CA TYR A 8 -5.67 -13.13 -0.67
C TYR A 8 -4.73 -12.80 0.51
N ALA A 9 -4.30 -11.54 0.67
CA ALA A 9 -3.37 -11.13 1.72
C ALA A 9 -3.81 -11.47 3.17
N GLU A 10 -5.13 -11.48 3.42
CA GLU A 10 -5.71 -11.74 4.74
C GLU A 10 -6.16 -13.20 4.93
N GLU A 11 -6.01 -14.03 3.89
CA GLU A 11 -6.53 -15.40 3.90
C GLU A 11 -5.52 -16.38 4.51
N GLU A 12 -5.99 -17.30 5.34
CA GLU A 12 -5.13 -18.29 5.99
C GLU A 12 -4.70 -19.41 5.02
N ARG A 13 -5.55 -19.76 4.04
CA ARG A 13 -5.36 -20.90 3.12
C ARG A 13 -5.12 -20.48 1.67
N VAL A 14 -4.20 -19.53 1.47
CA VAL A 14 -3.88 -18.95 0.15
C VAL A 14 -3.60 -19.99 -0.94
N LYS A 15 -2.86 -21.06 -0.62
CA LYS A 15 -2.49 -22.09 -1.60
C LYS A 15 -3.71 -22.77 -2.23
N ASP A 16 -4.70 -23.12 -1.41
CA ASP A 16 -5.91 -23.80 -1.87
C ASP A 16 -6.74 -22.87 -2.75
N LEU A 17 -6.84 -21.60 -2.38
CA LEU A 17 -7.52 -20.58 -3.17
C LEU A 17 -6.84 -20.37 -4.52
N ILE A 18 -5.50 -20.25 -4.54
CA ILE A 18 -4.74 -20.13 -5.78
C ILE A 18 -4.97 -21.33 -6.66
N LEU A 19 -4.96 -22.56 -6.12
CA LEU A 19 -5.11 -23.80 -6.89
C LEU A 19 -6.51 -23.96 -7.50
N ASN A 20 -7.55 -23.65 -6.75
CA ASN A 20 -8.93 -23.97 -7.13
C ASN A 20 -9.69 -22.82 -7.81
N ASN A 21 -9.28 -21.57 -7.58
CA ASN A 21 -9.95 -20.42 -8.19
C ASN A 21 -9.32 -20.02 -9.52
N ASN A 22 -10.07 -19.23 -10.28
CA ASN A 22 -9.59 -18.56 -11.48
C ASN A 22 -8.45 -17.57 -11.14
N SER A 23 -7.68 -17.21 -12.17
CA SER A 23 -6.61 -16.23 -12.05
C SER A 23 -7.13 -14.91 -11.45
N PRO A 24 -6.41 -14.33 -10.48
CA PRO A 24 -6.83 -13.11 -9.83
C PRO A 24 -6.85 -11.95 -10.83
N GLN A 25 -7.80 -11.04 -10.64
CA GLN A 25 -8.01 -9.85 -11.45
C GLN A 25 -7.83 -8.61 -10.58
N LEU A 26 -7.54 -7.46 -11.21
CA LEU A 26 -7.49 -6.19 -10.49
C LEU A 26 -8.89 -5.85 -9.96
N ARG A 27 -8.95 -5.36 -8.72
CA ARG A 27 -10.20 -4.94 -8.05
C ARG A 27 -10.74 -3.63 -8.62
N SER A 28 -9.83 -2.73 -9.02
CA SER A 28 -10.19 -1.43 -9.60
C SER A 28 -10.22 -1.46 -11.12
N ASN A 29 -11.13 -0.71 -11.72
CA ASN A 29 -11.21 -0.52 -13.18
C ASN A 29 -10.43 0.72 -13.67
N THR A 30 -9.63 1.34 -12.81
CA THR A 30 -8.84 2.55 -13.13
C THR A 30 -7.59 2.28 -13.96
N TRP A 31 -7.27 1.00 -14.21
CA TRP A 31 -6.04 0.59 -14.87
C TRP A 31 -6.16 0.59 -16.39
N SER A 32 -5.04 0.85 -17.07
CA SER A 32 -5.05 0.86 -18.54
C SER A 32 -5.31 -0.54 -19.09
N PRO A 33 -6.05 -0.68 -20.21
CA PRO A 33 -6.30 -1.98 -20.83
C PRO A 33 -5.02 -2.74 -21.18
N CYS A 34 -3.96 -2.01 -21.53
CA CYS A 34 -2.65 -2.58 -21.83
C CYS A 34 -2.00 -3.22 -20.59
N PHE A 35 -2.16 -2.62 -19.40
CA PHE A 35 -1.67 -3.19 -18.16
C PHE A 35 -2.47 -4.44 -17.75
N VAL A 36 -3.80 -4.38 -17.87
CA VAL A 36 -4.68 -5.54 -17.60
C VAL A 36 -4.29 -6.72 -18.50
N SER A 37 -4.16 -6.49 -19.81
CA SER A 37 -3.74 -7.51 -20.79
C SER A 37 -2.36 -8.11 -20.48
N PHE A 38 -1.44 -7.31 -19.93
CA PHE A 38 -0.13 -7.81 -19.51
C PHE A 38 -0.24 -8.77 -18.33
N LEU A 39 -1.06 -8.44 -17.33
CA LEU A 39 -1.31 -9.31 -16.18
C LEU A 39 -2.01 -10.60 -16.59
N ASP A 40 -2.97 -10.53 -17.50
CA ASP A 40 -3.66 -11.72 -18.03
C ASP A 40 -2.69 -12.70 -18.69
N SER A 41 -1.69 -12.19 -19.42
CA SER A 41 -0.62 -13.00 -20.04
C SER A 41 0.29 -13.64 -18.99
N CYS A 42 0.54 -12.96 -17.87
CA CYS A 42 1.39 -13.46 -16.78
C CYS A 42 0.67 -14.49 -15.91
N LEU A 43 -0.62 -14.28 -15.67
CA LEU A 43 -1.41 -15.02 -14.67
C LEU A 43 -2.23 -16.16 -15.28
N LYS A 44 -1.97 -16.56 -16.54
CA LYS A 44 -2.58 -17.76 -17.12
C LYS A 44 -2.33 -18.98 -16.23
N LYS A 45 -3.43 -19.67 -15.91
CA LYS A 45 -3.44 -20.81 -15.01
C LYS A 45 -2.72 -22.00 -15.63
N ASP A 46 -3.03 -22.29 -16.89
CA ASP A 46 -2.32 -23.28 -17.70
C ASP A 46 -0.90 -22.78 -18.01
N PRO A 47 0.16 -23.52 -17.61
CA PRO A 47 1.53 -23.17 -17.94
C PRO A 47 1.83 -23.11 -19.45
N THR A 48 1.09 -23.85 -20.27
CA THR A 48 1.29 -23.88 -21.73
C THR A 48 0.73 -22.64 -22.44
N GLU A 49 -0.30 -22.01 -21.86
CA GLU A 49 -0.85 -20.74 -22.33
C GLU A 49 -0.13 -19.52 -21.75
N ARG A 50 0.64 -19.71 -20.67
CA ARG A 50 1.37 -18.64 -19.99
C ARG A 50 2.57 -18.21 -20.81
N TRP A 51 2.65 -16.92 -21.07
CA TRP A 51 3.76 -16.36 -21.83
C TRP A 51 5.09 -16.52 -21.07
N SER A 52 6.13 -16.86 -21.81
CA SER A 52 7.50 -16.90 -21.33
C SER A 52 8.04 -15.49 -21.06
N ALA A 53 9.13 -15.38 -20.29
CA ALA A 53 9.78 -14.10 -20.04
C ALA A 53 10.19 -13.38 -21.34
N LYS A 54 10.62 -14.12 -22.36
CA LYS A 54 11.00 -13.55 -23.67
C LYS A 54 9.81 -12.95 -24.42
N GLU A 55 8.63 -13.54 -24.30
CA GLU A 55 7.39 -13.03 -24.91
C GLU A 55 6.85 -11.84 -24.11
N LEU A 56 6.88 -11.91 -22.78
CA LEU A 56 6.44 -10.82 -21.91
C LEU A 56 7.25 -9.53 -22.11
N LEU A 57 8.56 -9.64 -22.38
CA LEU A 57 9.41 -8.49 -22.71
C LEU A 57 9.01 -7.80 -24.03
N GLN A 58 8.31 -8.51 -24.92
CA GLN A 58 7.82 -7.96 -26.19
C GLN A 58 6.39 -7.41 -26.08
N HIS A 59 5.72 -7.58 -24.93
CA HIS A 59 4.35 -7.12 -24.73
C HIS A 59 4.25 -5.58 -24.85
N PRO A 60 3.18 -5.00 -25.43
CA PRO A 60 3.01 -3.55 -25.58
C PRO A 60 3.15 -2.75 -24.28
N PHE A 61 2.77 -3.34 -23.15
CA PHE A 61 2.92 -2.72 -21.83
C PHE A 61 4.38 -2.46 -21.46
N ILE A 62 5.30 -3.36 -21.83
CA ILE A 62 6.73 -3.25 -21.53
C ILE A 62 7.45 -2.46 -22.61
N THR A 63 7.13 -2.70 -23.88
CA THR A 63 7.77 -2.01 -25.01
C THR A 63 7.35 -0.54 -25.13
N GLY A 64 6.16 -0.19 -24.66
CA GLY A 64 5.66 1.19 -24.59
C GLY A 64 6.12 2.00 -23.38
N LEU A 65 7.01 1.45 -22.53
CA LEU A 65 7.50 2.16 -21.35
C LEU A 65 8.39 3.36 -21.74
N PRO A 66 8.37 4.44 -20.93
CA PRO A 66 9.31 5.54 -21.12
C PRO A 66 10.75 5.07 -20.91
N PRO A 67 11.75 5.80 -21.43
CA PRO A 67 13.15 5.45 -21.29
C PRO A 67 13.53 5.21 -19.82
N THR A 68 14.33 4.17 -19.55
CA THR A 68 14.75 3.78 -18.20
C THR A 68 15.36 4.93 -17.40
N LYS A 69 16.01 5.89 -18.09
CA LYS A 69 16.57 7.09 -17.47
C LYS A 69 15.50 7.94 -16.76
N THR A 70 14.33 8.09 -17.36
CA THR A 70 13.19 8.85 -16.81
C THR A 70 12.65 8.18 -15.56
N ILE A 71 12.30 6.88 -15.67
CA ILE A 71 11.77 6.10 -14.55
C ILE A 71 12.76 6.08 -13.38
N ARG A 72 14.06 5.89 -13.65
CA ARG A 72 15.10 5.90 -12.62
C ARG A 72 15.25 7.26 -11.93
N ALA A 73 15.06 8.36 -12.66
CA ALA A 73 15.09 9.70 -12.09
C ALA A 73 13.90 9.91 -11.14
N GLU A 74 12.69 9.50 -11.55
CA GLU A 74 11.48 9.56 -10.72
C GLU A 74 11.63 8.73 -9.44
N ILE A 75 12.10 7.48 -9.55
CA ILE A 75 12.38 6.62 -8.39
C ILE A 75 13.39 7.29 -7.46
N LYS A 76 14.49 7.84 -8.01
CA LYS A 76 15.53 8.51 -7.21
C LYS A 76 14.97 9.72 -6.47
N GLU A 77 14.08 10.47 -7.10
CA GLU A 77 13.46 11.63 -6.47
C GLU A 77 12.48 11.24 -5.38
N HIS A 78 11.67 10.20 -5.60
CA HIS A 78 10.80 9.65 -4.56
C HIS A 78 11.61 9.18 -3.33
N LEU A 79 12.71 8.45 -3.55
CA LEU A 79 13.58 7.98 -2.46
C LEU A 79 14.21 9.15 -1.68
N ARG A 80 14.56 10.25 -2.35
CA ARG A 80 15.04 11.48 -1.68
C ARG A 80 13.97 12.14 -0.85
N ALA A 81 12.76 12.27 -1.39
CA ALA A 81 11.63 12.87 -0.68
C ALA A 81 11.26 12.07 0.58
N GLN A 82 11.36 10.73 0.53
CA GLN A 82 11.19 9.87 1.70
C GLN A 82 12.29 10.08 2.74
N HIS A 83 13.56 10.14 2.32
CA HIS A 83 14.68 10.37 3.23
C HIS A 83 14.67 11.78 3.84
N ASN A 84 14.15 12.76 3.09
CA ASN A 84 14.01 14.15 3.53
C ASN A 84 12.63 14.45 4.11
N TRP A 85 11.89 13.43 4.57
CA TRP A 85 10.60 13.63 5.23
C TRP A 85 10.80 14.64 6.38
N PRO A 86 10.09 15.78 6.37
CA PRO A 86 10.31 16.80 7.38
C PRO A 86 9.96 16.22 8.74
N GLU A 87 10.89 16.30 9.69
CA GLU A 87 10.72 15.98 11.12
C GLU A 87 9.60 16.80 11.82
N LYS A 88 8.77 17.52 11.06
CA LYS A 88 7.77 18.46 11.57
C LYS A 88 6.36 18.02 11.18
N LYS A 89 5.81 17.09 11.98
CA LYS A 89 4.40 17.07 12.40
C LYS A 89 4.21 16.21 13.66
N SER A 90 5.07 16.39 14.65
CA SER A 90 4.69 16.24 16.05
C SER A 90 4.76 17.62 16.66
N GLU A 91 3.60 18.27 16.80
CA GLU A 91 3.49 19.34 17.78
C GLU A 91 3.96 18.75 19.11
N GLY A 92 4.89 19.46 19.77
CA GLY A 92 5.88 18.91 20.69
C GLY A 92 5.38 18.10 21.89
N ILE A 93 4.09 17.90 22.08
CA ILE A 93 3.50 17.18 23.21
C ILE A 93 3.77 15.66 23.11
N LEU A 94 3.71 15.05 21.91
CA LEU A 94 3.88 13.60 21.74
C LEU A 94 5.33 13.12 21.97
N TYR A 95 6.31 13.93 21.56
CA TYR A 95 7.73 13.62 21.72
C TYR A 95 8.21 13.76 23.17
N ILE A 96 7.65 14.72 23.91
CA ILE A 96 7.89 14.88 25.35
C ILE A 96 7.27 13.71 26.13
N TRP A 97 6.10 13.23 25.72
CA TRP A 97 5.45 12.08 26.38
C TRP A 97 6.20 10.75 26.15
N TYR A 98 6.69 10.52 24.93
CA TYR A 98 7.49 9.32 24.61
C TYR A 98 8.80 9.27 25.41
N ASN A 99 9.52 10.41 25.52
CA ASN A 99 10.77 10.48 26.28
C ASN A 99 10.54 10.47 27.81
N CYS A 100 9.45 11.05 28.33
CA CYS A 100 9.14 11.02 29.76
C CYS A 100 8.71 9.62 30.25
N THR A 101 8.08 8.82 29.38
CA THR A 101 7.67 7.43 29.67
C THR A 101 8.87 6.48 29.77
N ILE A 102 9.93 6.75 28.99
CA ILE A 102 11.17 5.95 29.01
C ILE A 102 11.99 6.19 30.28
N VAL A 103 11.91 7.38 30.89
CA VAL A 103 12.72 7.74 32.07
C VAL A 103 12.12 7.28 33.41
N HIS A 104 10.79 7.03 33.49
CA HIS A 104 10.12 6.76 34.77
C HIS A 104 9.45 5.38 34.94
N GLY A 105 9.65 4.43 34.02
CA GLY A 105 9.61 2.98 34.30
C GLY A 105 8.33 2.29 34.79
N GLU A 106 7.27 2.98 35.24
CA GLU A 106 6.13 2.31 35.93
C GLU A 106 4.70 2.82 35.58
N ALA A 107 4.50 3.63 34.54
CA ALA A 107 3.17 4.15 34.20
C ALA A 107 2.45 3.47 33.01
N ALA A 108 2.91 2.29 32.56
CA ALA A 108 2.50 1.71 31.28
C ALA A 108 1.02 1.22 31.19
N ARG A 109 0.30 1.04 32.31
CA ARG A 109 -1.07 0.48 32.27
C ARG A 109 -2.19 1.52 32.25
N VAL A 110 -1.95 2.74 32.76
CA VAL A 110 -2.98 3.80 32.82
C VAL A 110 -2.94 4.67 31.56
N GLY A 111 -1.76 4.87 30.97
CA GLY A 111 -1.57 5.67 29.76
C GLY A 111 -2.22 5.08 28.50
N LEU A 112 -2.19 3.75 28.33
CA LEU A 112 -2.82 3.07 27.19
C LEU A 112 -4.35 3.22 27.18
N ILE A 113 -5.00 3.31 28.35
CA ILE A 113 -6.45 3.48 28.46
C ILE A 113 -6.88 4.90 28.11
N ILE A 114 -6.11 5.91 28.53
CA ILE A 114 -6.41 7.32 28.20
C ILE A 114 -6.18 7.59 26.70
N VAL A 115 -5.09 7.07 26.12
CA VAL A 115 -4.82 7.18 24.68
C VAL A 115 -5.91 6.46 23.86
N ALA A 116 -6.37 5.28 24.30
CA ALA A 116 -7.48 4.58 23.65
C ALA A 116 -8.81 5.34 23.75
N LEU A 117 -9.11 5.97 24.89
CA LEU A 117 -10.33 6.77 25.08
C LEU A 117 -10.31 8.06 24.26
N GLU A 118 -9.17 8.74 24.15
CA GLU A 118 -9.02 9.97 23.37
C GLU A 118 -9.10 9.69 21.86
N ILE A 119 -8.52 8.57 21.38
CA ILE A 119 -8.62 8.12 19.99
C ILE A 119 -10.07 7.74 19.65
N MET A 120 -10.80 7.07 20.57
CA MET A 120 -12.21 6.76 20.37
C MET A 120 -13.11 8.01 20.40
N ASN A 121 -12.78 9.04 21.18
CA ASN A 121 -13.53 10.29 21.20
C ASN A 121 -13.29 11.13 19.92
N ASN A 122 -12.08 11.11 19.38
CA ASN A 122 -11.71 11.91 18.20
C ASN A 122 -12.23 11.30 16.87
N LEU A 123 -12.55 10.00 16.84
CA LEU A 123 -13.16 9.34 15.67
C LEU A 123 -14.68 9.57 15.54
N ARG A 124 -15.35 10.12 16.56
CA ARG A 124 -16.79 10.51 16.47
C ARG A 124 -17.03 11.81 15.69
N GLY A 125 -15.99 12.56 15.33
CA GLY A 125 -16.11 13.87 14.68
C GLY A 125 -16.09 13.88 13.15
N ILE A 126 -15.91 12.74 12.47
CA ILE A 126 -15.55 12.73 11.03
C ILE A 126 -16.71 12.33 10.08
N PHE A 127 -17.90 11.95 10.58
CA PHE A 127 -19.03 11.55 9.72
C PHE A 127 -20.28 12.45 9.86
N GLN A 128 -20.16 13.68 9.31
CA GLN A 128 -21.18 14.60 8.70
C GLN A 128 -22.50 14.96 9.45
N PRO A 129 -23.32 15.97 9.05
CA PRO A 129 -23.19 17.01 8.02
C PRO A 129 -23.48 18.46 8.51
N ASN A 130 -23.07 19.47 7.74
CA ASN A 130 -23.90 20.59 7.24
C ASN A 130 -23.14 21.91 7.08
N MET A 131 -23.24 22.43 5.85
CA MET A 131 -23.05 23.83 5.53
C MET A 131 -24.00 24.70 6.37
N THR A 132 -23.46 25.84 6.80
CA THR A 132 -24.11 27.13 7.09
C THR A 132 -25.59 27.27 6.71
N PHE A 133 -26.40 27.67 7.69
CA PHE A 133 -26.63 29.11 7.94
C PHE A 133 -26.38 29.41 9.42
#